data_AF-C6PRP5-F1
#
_entry.id   AF-C6PRP5-F1
#
_cell.length_a   1.000
_cell.length_b   1.000
_cell.length_c   1.000
_cell.angle_alpha   90.00
_cell.angle_beta   90.00
_cell.angle_gamma   90.00
#
_symmetry.space_group_name_H-M   'P 1'
#
loop_
_entity.id
_entity.type
_entity.pdbx_description
1 polymer ?
#
loop_
_entity_poly.entity_id
_entity_poly.type
_entity_poly.pdbx_seq_one_letter_code
_entity_poly.pdbx_strand_id
1 'polypeptide(L)'
;MFVGFKLNVDGNLFNDHDIYCYNTGKKSFDINRKKVEKSLDNFILKDGSLDGSNIQSDWFPQIDADIFISHLYKDKDMAIALSGWLSRNFQLNAFVDSCVWGYCEDLLEEIDNKYCLTDDGDYDYVKRNYSTSHVHMMLCTALAMMMDKAECLFFLNTPNLIKASDIIKKLNHHGYTWRLQQQN
;
A
#
# COMPACT_ATOMS: atom_id res chain seq x y z
N MET A 1 18.25 2.74 -12.13
CA MET A 1 17.88 1.54 -12.94
C MET A 1 17.97 0.35 -12.01
N PHE A 2 16.82 -0.24 -11.66
CA PHE A 2 16.74 -1.39 -10.75
C PHE A 2 16.89 -2.72 -11.50
N VAL A 3 17.19 -3.79 -10.77
CA VAL A 3 17.11 -5.16 -11.28
C VAL A 3 15.92 -5.88 -10.66
N GLY A 4 15.07 -6.49 -11.50
CA GLY A 4 13.88 -7.20 -11.06
C GLY A 4 14.09 -8.71 -10.94
N PHE A 5 13.64 -9.30 -9.83
CA PHE A 5 13.70 -10.72 -9.54
C PHE A 5 12.30 -11.25 -9.23
N LYS A 6 11.93 -12.33 -9.91
CA LYS A 6 10.73 -13.11 -9.57
C LYS A 6 11.13 -14.20 -8.60
N LEU A 7 10.70 -14.08 -7.35
CA LEU A 7 11.00 -15.05 -6.31
C LEU A 7 9.88 -16.08 -6.24
N ASN A 8 10.17 -17.30 -6.64
CA ASN A 8 9.31 -18.44 -6.34
C ASN A 8 9.72 -18.97 -4.98
N VAL A 9 8.96 -18.58 -3.96
CA VAL A 9 9.17 -19.00 -2.60
C VAL A 9 8.17 -20.12 -2.31
N ASP A 10 8.68 -21.32 -2.05
CA ASP A 10 7.84 -22.39 -1.53
C ASP A 10 7.24 -21.91 -0.21
N GLY A 11 5.94 -22.17 0.00
CA GLY A 11 5.24 -21.79 1.24
C GLY A 11 5.93 -22.27 2.51
N ASN A 12 6.81 -23.26 2.35
CA ASN A 12 7.61 -23.88 3.38
C ASN A 12 8.96 -23.22 3.68
N LEU A 13 9.42 -22.24 2.88
CA LEU A 13 10.73 -21.60 3.09
C LEU A 13 10.82 -20.95 4.48
N PHE A 14 9.68 -20.50 5.00
CA PHE A 14 9.51 -19.99 6.34
C PHE A 14 8.36 -20.72 7.03
N ASN A 15 8.28 -22.06 6.94
CA ASN A 15 7.09 -22.83 7.33
C ASN A 15 6.55 -22.58 8.76
N ASP A 16 7.35 -21.98 9.64
CA ASP A 16 6.96 -21.54 10.98
C ASP A 16 7.08 -20.01 11.18
N HIS A 17 7.06 -19.22 10.09
CA HIS A 17 7.41 -17.80 10.00
C HIS A 17 8.48 -17.47 11.03
N ASP A 18 9.74 -17.89 10.81
CA ASP A 18 10.84 -17.73 11.79
C ASP A 18 10.57 -16.48 12.62
N ILE A 19 10.04 -16.71 13.85
CA ILE A 19 9.31 -15.68 14.59
C ILE A 19 10.22 -14.47 14.77
N TYR A 20 11.52 -14.73 14.79
CA TYR A 20 12.57 -13.72 14.82
C TYR A 20 12.66 -12.89 13.53
N CYS A 21 12.65 -13.51 12.34
CA CYS A 21 12.61 -12.80 11.05
C CYS A 21 11.32 -11.97 10.92
N TYR A 22 10.16 -12.57 11.17
CA TYR A 22 8.89 -11.83 11.13
C TYR A 22 8.88 -10.64 12.09
N ASN A 23 9.29 -10.84 13.35
CA ASN A 23 9.35 -9.76 14.34
C ASN A 23 10.37 -8.67 13.96
N THR A 24 11.48 -9.04 13.32
CA THR A 24 12.48 -8.07 12.84
C THR A 24 11.92 -7.22 11.70
N GLY A 25 11.27 -7.84 10.72
CA GLY A 25 10.57 -7.14 9.65
C GLY A 25 9.49 -6.23 10.20
N LYS A 26 8.63 -6.76 11.08
CA LYS A 26 7.53 -6.02 11.71
C LYS A 26 8.00 -4.80 12.49
N LYS A 27 9.07 -4.90 13.27
CA LYS A 27 9.66 -3.74 13.98
C LYS A 27 10.08 -2.63 13.01
N SER A 28 10.70 -2.99 11.89
CA SER A 28 11.11 -2.03 10.86
C SER A 28 9.89 -1.34 10.24
N PHE A 29 8.79 -2.07 10.01
CA PHE A 29 7.54 -1.48 9.56
C PHE A 29 6.89 -0.57 10.60
N ASP A 30 6.85 -0.95 11.87
CA ASP A 30 6.27 -0.12 12.92
C ASP A 30 7.02 1.21 13.08
N ILE A 31 8.35 1.21 12.89
CA ILE A 31 9.16 2.43 12.86
C ILE A 31 8.78 3.30 11.66
N ASN A 32 8.67 2.71 10.47
CA ASN A 32 8.27 3.44 9.27
C ASN A 32 6.83 3.95 9.34
N ARG A 33 5.93 3.19 9.96
CA ARG A 33 4.53 3.56 10.22
C ARG A 33 4.42 4.80 11.11
N LYS A 34 5.31 4.97 12.09
CA LYS A 34 5.34 6.17 12.95
C LYS A 34 5.76 7.45 12.22
N LYS A 35 6.33 7.35 11.02
CA LYS A 35 6.73 8.51 10.21
C LYS A 35 5.58 9.09 9.37
N VAL A 36 4.44 8.38 9.29
CA VAL A 36 3.27 8.82 8.52
C VAL A 36 2.39 9.68 9.43
N GLU A 37 2.18 10.93 9.02
CA GLU A 37 1.24 11.85 9.69
C GLU A 37 -0.20 11.45 9.32
N LYS A 38 -1.11 11.56 10.28
CA LYS A 38 -2.50 11.11 10.09
C LYS A 38 -3.52 12.24 10.03
N SER A 39 -3.12 13.49 10.22
CA SER A 39 -4.09 14.59 10.27
C SER A 39 -4.10 15.42 9.00
N LEU A 40 -5.21 15.35 8.24
CA LEU A 40 -5.42 16.17 7.04
C LEU A 40 -5.41 17.69 7.31
N ASP A 41 -5.78 18.11 8.52
CA ASP A 41 -5.95 19.53 8.90
C ASP A 41 -4.67 20.35 8.75
N ASN A 42 -3.50 19.72 8.87
CA ASN A 42 -2.21 20.37 8.73
C ASN A 42 -1.89 20.78 7.28
N PHE A 43 -2.63 20.28 6.29
CA PHE A 43 -2.35 20.47 4.87
C PHE A 43 -3.30 21.46 4.18
N ILE A 44 -4.19 22.11 4.95
CA ILE A 44 -5.13 23.08 4.42
C ILE A 44 -4.44 24.44 4.32
N LEU A 45 -4.34 24.94 3.09
CA LEU A 45 -3.78 26.25 2.78
C LEU A 45 -4.76 27.36 3.16
N LYS A 46 -4.24 28.60 3.24
CA LYS A 46 -5.03 29.78 3.66
C LYS A 46 -6.22 30.08 2.76
N ASP A 47 -6.19 29.62 1.51
CA ASP A 47 -7.27 29.77 0.54
C ASP A 47 -8.28 28.60 0.58
N GLY A 48 -8.10 27.65 1.50
CA GLY A 48 -8.95 26.48 1.65
C GLY A 48 -8.59 25.30 0.72
N SER A 49 -7.56 25.46 -0.12
CA SER A 49 -7.05 24.36 -0.95
C SER A 49 -6.15 23.41 -0.15
N LEU A 50 -5.92 22.20 -0.68
CA LEU A 50 -5.05 21.20 -0.07
C LEU A 50 -3.65 21.25 -0.67
N ASP A 51 -2.63 21.23 0.19
CA ASP A 51 -1.24 21.10 -0.22
C ASP A 51 -0.93 19.64 -0.57
N GLY A 52 -1.19 19.28 -1.83
CA GLY A 52 -0.97 17.93 -2.33
C GLY A 52 0.49 17.45 -2.24
N SER A 53 1.47 18.36 -2.25
CA SER A 53 2.88 17.99 -2.14
C SER A 53 3.22 17.55 -0.73
N ASN A 54 2.76 18.29 0.27
CA ASN A 54 2.95 17.94 1.68
C ASN A 54 2.10 16.72 2.09
N ILE A 55 0.89 16.58 1.53
CA ILE A 55 0.11 15.34 1.70
C ILE A 55 0.91 14.15 1.18
N GLN A 56 1.47 14.25 -0.03
CA GLN A 56 2.26 13.16 -0.60
C GLN A 56 3.51 12.86 0.23
N SER A 57 4.24 13.86 0.73
CA SER A 57 5.44 13.63 1.54
C SER A 57 5.14 12.97 2.88
N ASP A 58 4.01 13.30 3.50
CA ASP A 58 3.72 12.92 4.87
C ASP A 58 2.90 11.63 4.95
N TRP A 59 1.96 11.44 4.02
CA TRP A 59 1.16 10.22 3.92
C TRP A 59 1.87 9.11 3.13
N PHE A 60 2.75 9.48 2.19
CA PHE A 60 3.51 8.53 1.38
C PHE A 60 5.03 8.85 1.40
N PRO A 61 5.65 8.85 2.60
CA PRO A 61 7.03 9.25 2.74
C PRO A 61 7.98 8.33 1.96
N GLN A 62 9.00 8.93 1.36
CA GLN A 62 10.08 8.19 0.75
C GLN A 62 10.97 7.60 1.84
N ILE A 63 11.22 6.30 1.76
CA ILE A 63 12.02 5.54 2.73
C ILE A 63 13.32 5.12 2.05
N ASP A 64 14.44 5.13 2.78
CA ASP A 64 15.67 4.52 2.29
C ASP A 64 15.54 2.99 2.38
N ALA A 65 15.62 2.32 1.24
CA ALA A 65 15.56 0.86 1.15
C ALA A 65 16.40 0.38 -0.03
N ASP A 66 17.12 -0.72 0.17
CA ASP A 66 17.95 -1.37 -0.85
C ASP A 66 17.05 -2.22 -1.77
N ILE A 67 16.03 -2.85 -1.20
CA ILE A 67 15.14 -3.78 -1.89
C ILE A 67 13.69 -3.31 -1.75
N PHE A 68 12.97 -3.25 -2.85
CA PHE A 68 11.52 -3.10 -2.85
C PHE A 68 10.87 -4.47 -3.09
N ILE A 69 9.98 -4.89 -2.20
CA ILE A 69 9.28 -6.17 -2.24
C ILE A 69 7.82 -5.91 -2.58
N SER A 70 7.38 -6.47 -3.70
CA SER A 70 5.96 -6.57 -4.06
C SER A 70 5.43 -7.97 -3.84
N HIS A 71 4.19 -8.08 -3.36
CA HIS A 71 3.58 -9.36 -3.04
C HIS A 71 2.06 -9.36 -3.25
N LEU A 72 1.46 -10.55 -3.30
CA LEU A 72 0.01 -10.69 -3.27
C LEU A 72 -0.51 -10.42 -1.85
N TYR A 73 -1.73 -9.90 -1.72
CA TYR A 73 -2.32 -9.54 -0.41
C TYR A 73 -2.17 -10.64 0.67
N LYS A 74 -2.41 -11.90 0.29
CA LYS A 74 -2.33 -13.07 1.19
C LYS A 74 -0.91 -13.47 1.61
N ASP A 75 0.10 -12.95 0.92
CA ASP A 75 1.51 -13.25 1.20
C ASP A 75 2.18 -12.15 2.05
N LYS A 76 1.38 -11.24 2.63
CA LYS A 76 1.87 -10.13 3.45
C LYS A 76 2.83 -10.58 4.55
N ASP A 77 2.44 -11.58 5.35
CA ASP A 77 3.30 -12.02 6.44
C ASP A 77 4.60 -12.64 5.91
N MET A 78 4.57 -13.30 4.76
CA MET A 78 5.76 -13.86 4.11
C MET A 78 6.70 -12.74 3.62
N ALA A 79 6.14 -11.68 3.03
CA ALA A 79 6.92 -10.50 2.65
C ALA A 79 7.58 -9.82 3.86
N ILE A 80 6.87 -9.75 5.00
CA ILE A 80 7.41 -9.25 6.27
C ILE A 80 8.52 -10.15 6.80
N ALA A 81 8.35 -11.47 6.74
CA ALA A 81 9.40 -12.41 7.16
C ALA A 81 10.64 -12.30 6.26
N LEU A 82 10.44 -12.18 4.94
CA LEU A 82 11.53 -11.99 3.97
C LEU A 82 12.32 -10.70 4.22
N SER A 83 11.65 -9.59 4.52
CA SER A 83 12.34 -8.33 4.84
C SER A 83 13.21 -8.46 6.09
N GLY A 84 12.71 -9.13 7.13
CA GLY A 84 13.49 -9.40 8.34
C GLY A 84 14.65 -10.36 8.12
N TRP A 85 14.47 -11.36 7.26
CA TRP A 85 15.54 -12.29 6.88
C TRP A 85 16.66 -11.59 6.11
N LEU A 86 16.32 -10.73 5.14
CA LEU A 86 17.28 -9.92 4.38
C LEU A 86 18.09 -8.99 5.29
N SER A 87 17.42 -8.30 6.20
CA SER A 87 18.07 -7.43 7.18
C SER A 87 19.03 -8.20 8.09
N ARG A 88 18.65 -9.39 8.58
CA ARG A 88 19.50 -10.18 9.48
C ARG A 88 20.72 -10.76 8.80
N ASN A 89 20.56 -11.32 7.61
CA ASN A 89 21.62 -12.09 6.96
C ASN A 89 22.53 -11.23 6.11
N PHE A 90 22.02 -10.12 5.56
CA PHE A 90 22.74 -9.28 4.61
C PHE A 90 22.80 -7.81 5.00
N GLN A 91 22.15 -7.41 6.11
CA GLN A 91 22.07 -6.01 6.54
C GLN A 91 21.39 -5.11 5.50
N LEU A 92 20.53 -5.71 4.66
CA LEU A 92 19.77 -5.00 3.64
C LEU A 92 18.40 -4.57 4.18
N ASN A 93 18.04 -3.33 3.90
CA ASN A 93 16.75 -2.75 4.24
C ASN A 93 15.76 -3.00 3.10
N ALA A 94 14.62 -3.61 3.42
CA ALA A 94 13.58 -3.89 2.46
C ALA A 94 12.31 -3.09 2.75
N PHE A 95 11.79 -2.46 1.71
CA PHE A 95 10.48 -1.83 1.68
C PHE A 95 9.44 -2.85 1.22
N VAL A 96 8.39 -3.06 2.01
CA VAL A 96 7.24 -3.91 1.63
C VAL A 96 6.05 -3.00 1.38
N ASP A 97 5.53 -3.08 0.17
CA ASP A 97 4.45 -2.23 -0.31
C ASP A 97 3.21 -2.17 0.59
N SER A 98 2.65 -3.33 0.96
CA SER A 98 1.42 -3.40 1.75
C SER A 98 1.56 -2.91 3.20
N CYS A 99 2.79 -2.69 3.67
CA CYS A 99 3.07 -2.17 5.01
C CYS A 99 3.02 -0.65 5.07
N VAL A 100 3.04 0.04 3.92
CA VAL A 100 3.00 1.50 3.83
C VAL A 100 1.66 2.00 3.28
N TRP A 101 0.90 1.22 2.51
CA TRP A 101 -0.30 1.74 1.84
C TRP A 101 -1.63 1.51 2.54
N GLY A 102 -1.62 0.98 3.76
CA GLY A 102 -2.83 0.94 4.59
C GLY A 102 -3.43 2.33 4.86
N TYR A 103 -2.65 3.41 4.70
CA TYR A 103 -3.11 4.78 4.92
C TYR A 103 -3.80 5.43 3.72
N CYS A 104 -3.78 4.82 2.54
CA CYS A 104 -4.49 5.36 1.38
C CYS A 104 -6.00 5.38 1.64
N GLU A 105 -6.52 4.34 2.29
CA GLU A 105 -7.93 4.25 2.68
C GLU A 105 -8.26 5.28 3.78
N ASP A 106 -7.41 5.39 4.81
CA ASP A 106 -7.54 6.39 5.88
C ASP A 106 -7.56 7.84 5.31
N LEU A 107 -6.63 8.18 4.41
CA LEU A 107 -6.55 9.50 3.78
C LEU A 107 -7.78 9.79 2.91
N LEU A 108 -8.24 8.80 2.16
CA LEU A 108 -9.46 8.92 1.36
C LEU A 108 -10.68 9.19 2.24
N GLU A 109 -10.81 8.45 3.33
CA GLU A 109 -11.89 8.65 4.29
C GLU A 109 -11.84 10.04 4.92
N GLU A 110 -10.67 10.56 5.30
CA GLU A 110 -10.55 11.92 5.84
C GLU A 110 -10.95 13.00 4.80
N ILE A 111 -10.47 12.87 3.57
CA ILE A 111 -10.82 13.82 2.49
C ILE A 111 -12.31 13.74 2.16
N ASP A 112 -12.86 12.54 2.05
CA ASP A 112 -14.26 12.33 1.65
C ASP A 112 -15.21 12.85 2.74
N ASN A 113 -14.95 12.54 4.00
CA ASN A 113 -15.74 13.04 5.13
C ASN A 113 -15.74 14.58 5.19
N LYS A 114 -14.64 15.22 4.81
CA LYS A 114 -14.49 16.67 4.91
C LYS A 114 -15.01 17.44 3.71
N TYR A 115 -14.83 16.92 2.50
CA TYR A 115 -15.06 17.67 1.26
C TYR A 115 -16.13 17.07 0.35
N CYS A 116 -16.42 15.79 0.50
CA CYS A 116 -17.35 15.04 -0.35
C CYS A 116 -18.71 14.82 0.32
N LEU A 117 -18.83 14.98 1.64
CA LEU A 117 -20.11 14.87 2.34
C LEU A 117 -21.09 15.97 1.88
N THR A 118 -22.34 15.58 1.68
CA THR A 118 -23.48 16.46 1.39
C THR A 118 -24.22 16.78 2.69
N ASP A 119 -25.08 17.80 2.66
CA ASP A 119 -25.88 18.20 3.83
C ASP A 119 -26.83 17.07 4.31
N ASP A 120 -27.22 16.17 3.40
CA ASP A 120 -28.07 15.01 3.69
C ASP A 120 -27.30 13.83 4.30
N GLY A 121 -25.97 13.94 4.44
CA GLY A 121 -25.10 12.90 5.00
C GLY A 121 -24.59 11.86 3.99
N ASP A 122 -24.98 11.97 2.72
CA ASP A 122 -24.45 11.14 1.63
C ASP A 122 -23.15 11.72 1.03
N TYR A 123 -22.40 10.92 0.29
CA TYR A 123 -21.24 11.40 -0.47
C TYR A 123 -21.60 11.86 -1.89
N ASP A 124 -21.12 13.03 -2.28
CA ASP A 124 -21.17 13.51 -3.65
C ASP A 124 -20.29 12.63 -4.55
N TYR A 125 -20.94 11.92 -5.48
CA TYR A 125 -20.29 10.96 -6.37
C TYR A 125 -19.16 11.58 -7.22
N VAL A 126 -19.36 12.81 -7.70
CA VAL A 126 -18.40 13.48 -8.58
C VAL A 126 -17.18 13.89 -7.78
N LYS A 127 -17.38 14.52 -6.62
CA LYS A 127 -16.27 14.90 -5.72
C LYS A 127 -15.48 13.67 -5.26
N ARG A 128 -16.18 12.60 -4.90
CA ARG A 128 -15.57 11.34 -4.47
C ARG A 128 -14.73 10.71 -5.58
N ASN A 129 -15.15 10.78 -6.83
CA ASN A 129 -14.35 10.29 -7.95
C ASN A 129 -13.04 11.09 -8.11
N TYR A 130 -13.07 12.41 -7.89
CA TYR A 130 -11.87 13.24 -7.93
C TYR A 130 -10.94 12.93 -6.75
N SER A 131 -11.45 12.89 -5.51
CA SER A 131 -10.64 12.54 -4.33
C SER A 131 -9.99 11.16 -4.50
N THR A 132 -10.78 10.15 -4.89
CA THR A 132 -10.30 8.79 -5.20
C THR A 132 -9.16 8.80 -6.21
N SER A 133 -9.35 9.50 -7.34
CA SER A 133 -8.35 9.54 -8.41
C SER A 133 -7.06 10.23 -7.98
N HIS A 134 -7.17 11.35 -7.25
CA HIS A 134 -6.02 12.11 -6.78
C HIS A 134 -5.17 11.33 -5.78
N VAL A 135 -5.79 10.71 -4.76
CA VAL A 135 -5.03 9.95 -3.75
C VAL A 135 -4.38 8.72 -4.38
N HIS A 136 -5.07 7.98 -5.25
CA HIS A 136 -4.46 6.86 -5.96
C HIS A 136 -3.31 7.30 -6.89
N MET A 137 -3.39 8.48 -7.51
CA MET A 137 -2.30 9.02 -8.31
C MET A 137 -1.09 9.40 -7.46
N MET A 138 -1.30 10.01 -6.29
CA MET A 138 -0.23 10.28 -5.30
C MET A 138 0.43 8.97 -4.86
N LEU A 139 -0.38 7.97 -4.53
CA LEU A 139 0.08 6.64 -4.16
C LEU A 139 0.93 6.02 -5.27
N CYS A 140 0.42 5.94 -6.51
CA CYS A 140 1.15 5.42 -7.67
C CYS A 140 2.47 6.16 -7.93
N THR A 141 2.50 7.46 -7.70
CA THR A 141 3.70 8.28 -7.85
C THR A 141 4.72 7.94 -6.77
N ALA A 142 4.32 7.90 -5.50
CA ALA A 142 5.21 7.52 -4.40
C ALA A 142 5.77 6.10 -4.56
N LEU A 143 4.95 5.21 -5.09
CA LEU A 143 5.29 3.86 -5.52
C LEU A 143 6.44 3.82 -6.53
N ALA A 144 6.27 4.54 -7.63
CA ALA A 144 7.27 4.61 -8.69
C ALA A 144 8.57 5.21 -8.18
N MET A 145 8.50 6.23 -7.32
CA MET A 145 9.66 6.83 -6.67
C MET A 145 10.41 5.84 -5.77
N MET A 146 9.69 5.04 -4.96
CA MET A 146 10.30 4.00 -4.14
C MET A 146 10.98 2.91 -4.98
N MET A 147 10.38 2.53 -6.10
CA MET A 147 10.95 1.55 -7.03
C MET A 147 12.20 2.08 -7.75
N ASP A 148 12.21 3.37 -8.12
CA ASP A 148 13.37 4.00 -8.76
C ASP A 148 14.55 4.16 -7.80
N LYS A 149 14.24 4.42 -6.52
CA LYS A 149 15.22 4.57 -5.44
C LYS A 149 15.83 3.24 -4.98
N ALA A 150 15.06 2.15 -4.99
CA ALA A 150 15.55 0.84 -4.61
C ALA A 150 16.51 0.27 -5.67
N GLU A 151 17.52 -0.47 -5.24
CA GLU A 151 18.47 -1.12 -6.14
C GLU A 151 17.86 -2.36 -6.80
N CYS A 152 17.04 -3.11 -6.05
CA CYS A 152 16.44 -4.36 -6.48
C CYS A 152 14.92 -4.39 -6.25
N LEU A 153 14.19 -4.99 -7.18
CA LEU A 153 12.76 -5.31 -7.03
C LEU A 153 12.56 -6.80 -6.89
N PHE A 154 11.90 -7.22 -5.81
CA PHE A 154 11.51 -8.61 -5.59
C PHE A 154 10.00 -8.75 -5.76
N PHE A 155 9.60 -9.57 -6.72
CA PHE A 155 8.20 -9.98 -6.89
C PHE A 155 8.02 -11.33 -6.23
N LEU A 156 7.38 -11.34 -5.06
CA LEU A 156 7.06 -12.54 -4.33
C LEU A 156 5.91 -13.26 -5.03
N ASN A 157 6.22 -14.37 -5.70
CA ASN A 157 5.26 -15.18 -6.42
C ASN A 157 5.10 -16.53 -5.70
N THR A 158 4.07 -16.62 -4.87
CA THR A 158 3.62 -17.91 -4.31
C THR A 158 2.68 -18.59 -5.32
N PRO A 159 2.42 -19.92 -5.26
CA PRO A 159 1.51 -20.68 -6.17
C PRO A 159 0.03 -20.27 -6.10
N ASN A 160 -0.20 -19.12 -5.51
CA ASN A 160 -1.37 -18.76 -4.78
C ASN A 160 -2.11 -17.82 -5.74
N LEU A 161 -2.64 -18.37 -6.84
CA LEU A 161 -3.36 -17.64 -7.88
C LEU A 161 -4.46 -16.75 -7.26
N ILE A 162 -4.44 -15.45 -7.55
CA ILE A 162 -5.61 -14.59 -7.34
C ILE A 162 -6.61 -14.99 -8.41
N LYS A 163 -7.73 -15.61 -8.01
CA LYS A 163 -8.84 -15.82 -8.94
C LYS A 163 -9.56 -14.50 -9.11
N ALA A 164 -10.01 -14.18 -10.33
CA ALA A 164 -10.83 -13.00 -10.58
C ALA A 164 -12.05 -12.92 -9.64
N SER A 165 -12.57 -14.07 -9.20
CA SER A 165 -13.63 -14.17 -8.18
C SER A 165 -13.28 -13.57 -6.82
N ASP A 166 -12.00 -13.56 -6.44
CA ASP A 166 -11.54 -13.06 -5.14
C ASP A 166 -11.47 -11.53 -5.14
N ILE A 167 -11.17 -10.94 -6.30
CA ILE A 167 -11.29 -9.49 -6.54
C ILE A 167 -12.75 -9.05 -6.42
N ILE A 168 -13.67 -9.81 -7.02
CA ILE A 168 -15.12 -9.55 -6.99
C ILE A 168 -15.70 -9.73 -5.57
N LYS A 169 -15.21 -10.69 -4.78
CA LYS A 169 -15.64 -10.86 -3.38
C LYS A 169 -15.24 -9.69 -2.49
N LYS A 170 -14.09 -9.05 -2.73
CA LYS A 170 -13.69 -7.82 -2.02
C LYS A 170 -14.64 -6.66 -2.33
N LEU A 171 -15.09 -6.53 -3.59
CA LEU A 171 -16.12 -5.55 -3.99
C LEU A 171 -17.48 -5.81 -3.30
N ASN A 172 -17.83 -7.08 -3.09
CA ASN A 172 -19.07 -7.45 -2.43
C ASN A 172 -19.08 -7.23 -0.91
N HIS A 173 -17.91 -7.15 -0.26
CA HIS A 173 -17.83 -6.70 1.14
C HIS A 173 -18.00 -5.17 1.30
N HIS A 174 -17.98 -4.41 0.19
CA HIS A 174 -18.16 -2.95 0.14
C HIS A 174 -19.32 -2.53 -0.81
N GLY A 175 -20.34 -3.38 -0.95
CA GLY A 175 -21.66 -2.91 -1.40
C GLY A 175 -21.84 -2.54 -2.88
N TYR A 176 -21.01 -3.01 -3.82
CA TYR A 176 -21.30 -2.81 -5.25
C TYR A 176 -21.11 -4.09 -6.07
N THR A 177 -22.22 -4.57 -6.66
CA THR A 177 -22.25 -5.72 -7.59
C THR A 177 -22.29 -5.24 -9.04
N TRP A 178 -21.24 -5.51 -9.81
CA TRP A 178 -21.30 -5.38 -11.28
C TRP A 178 -21.64 -6.74 -11.89
N ARG A 179 -22.79 -6.84 -12.55
CA ARG A 179 -23.23 -8.02 -13.32
C ARG A 179 -23.01 -7.72 -14.79
N LEU A 180 -21.89 -8.17 -15.37
CA LEU A 180 -21.77 -8.23 -16.82
C LEU A 180 -22.51 -9.49 -17.30
N GLN A 181 -23.72 -9.30 -17.81
CA GLN A 181 -24.39 -10.30 -18.64
C GLN A 181 -23.56 -10.45 -19.92
N GLN A 182 -22.94 -11.61 -20.12
CA GLN A 182 -22.55 -11.99 -21.47
C GLN A 182 -23.83 -12.32 -22.24
N GLN A 183 -24.17 -11.48 -23.21
CA GLN A 183 -25.11 -11.85 -24.26
C GLN A 183 -24.31 -12.42 -25.43
N ASN A 184 -24.63 -13.70 -25.70
CA ASN A 184 -24.42 -14.52 -26.90
C ASN A 184 -23.00 -14.69 -27.45
#